data_AF-A0A8H2ZQZ8-F1
#
_entry.id   AF-A0A8H2ZQZ8-F1
#
_cell.length_a   1.000
_cell.length_b   1.000
_cell.length_c   1.000
_cell.angle_alpha   90.00
_cell.angle_beta   90.00
_cell.angle_gamma   90.00
#
_symmetry.space_group_name_H-M   'P 1'
#
loop_
_entity.id
_entity.type
_entity.pdbx_description
1 polymer ?
#
loop_
_entity_poly.entity_id
_entity_poly.type
_entity_poly.pdbx_seq_one_letter_code
_entity_poly.pdbx_strand_id
1 'polypeptide(L)'
;MSIDTQTIASYMWQEADPRFAPLPGRNRQAQSNMMQLSDHEMVEITVVKSGYENEFIVHKELLTRYQQKLFAKIFGPGENLESLRLVEDPKVFVGLLQFAYRGRFWLPETVGDIDTLWDIYLLAEKKEIPNLQDVMMNRITCFYFQTKTFPTMEVIRHVYKHTKREFGTQKQSVARRFLARCYVCISFNFFYGGTCADTYKRIEDARINIEGLHLDTLQAIHQPAGTQWKMDLDPRDSRRVSQCDYHQHARNEKCPLHRETPFNNEADR
;
A
#
# COMPACT_ATOMS: atom_id res chain seq x y z
N MET A 1 -34.67 -21.66 10.02
CA MET A 1 -33.38 -22.20 9.52
C MET A 1 -32.52 -21.00 9.18
N SER A 2 -31.61 -20.65 10.09
CA SER A 2 -30.75 -19.46 10.00
C SER A 2 -29.51 -19.80 9.18
N ILE A 3 -29.14 -18.89 8.27
CA ILE A 3 -27.93 -18.98 7.47
C ILE A 3 -26.80 -18.34 8.29
N ASP A 4 -25.96 -19.18 8.89
CA ASP A 4 -24.69 -18.76 9.47
C ASP A 4 -23.68 -18.52 8.34
N THR A 5 -23.35 -17.26 8.08
CA THR A 5 -22.21 -16.90 7.23
C THR A 5 -20.92 -16.88 8.04
N GLN A 6 -19.95 -17.62 7.50
CA GLN A 6 -18.69 -18.04 8.11
C GLN A 6 -17.69 -16.88 8.31
N THR A 7 -17.14 -16.85 9.52
CA THR A 7 -15.78 -16.50 9.98
C THR A 7 -14.83 -15.78 9.00
N ILE A 8 -14.55 -14.50 9.28
CA ILE A 8 -13.28 -13.87 8.89
C ILE A 8 -12.22 -14.34 9.89
N ALA A 9 -11.14 -14.90 9.35
CA ALA A 9 -10.04 -15.53 10.07
C ALA A 9 -9.56 -14.75 11.30
N SER A 10 -9.44 -15.45 12.42
CA SER A 10 -8.69 -15.03 13.59
C SER A 10 -7.21 -14.91 13.24
N TYR A 11 -6.76 -13.72 12.86
CA TYR A 11 -5.34 -13.41 12.78
C TYR A 11 -4.78 -13.36 14.21
N MET A 12 -3.86 -14.28 14.53
CA MET A 12 -3.13 -14.28 15.80
C MET A 12 -1.99 -13.26 15.75
N TRP A 13 -2.17 -12.15 16.47
CA TRP A 13 -1.29 -10.98 16.54
C TRP A 13 -0.06 -11.13 17.44
N GLN A 14 0.51 -12.32 17.60
CA GLN A 14 1.45 -12.62 18.69
C GLN A 14 2.89 -12.06 18.58
N GLU A 15 3.19 -11.16 17.64
CA GLU A 15 4.57 -10.64 17.45
C GLU A 15 4.68 -9.11 17.34
N ALA A 16 3.65 -8.38 17.76
CA ALA A 16 3.93 -7.09 18.40
C ALA A 16 4.11 -7.41 19.89
N ASP A 17 5.10 -6.82 20.56
CA ASP A 17 5.20 -6.88 22.02
C ASP A 17 3.78 -6.74 22.62
N PRO A 18 3.34 -7.65 23.52
CA PRO A 18 1.97 -7.69 24.03
C PRO A 18 1.43 -6.35 24.54
N ARG A 19 2.33 -5.42 24.86
CA ARG A 19 2.03 -4.02 25.23
C ARG A 19 1.63 -3.11 24.08
N PHE A 20 1.58 -3.59 22.83
CA PHE A 20 1.39 -2.75 21.64
C PHE A 20 0.37 -3.32 20.64
N ALA A 21 -0.21 -4.50 20.91
CA ALA A 21 -1.21 -5.08 20.03
C ALA A 21 -2.57 -4.33 20.15
N PRO A 22 -3.22 -3.96 19.04
CA PRO A 22 -4.57 -3.43 19.09
C PRO A 22 -5.55 -4.51 19.56
N LEU A 23 -6.36 -4.18 20.56
CA LEU A 23 -7.31 -5.13 21.16
C LEU A 23 -8.61 -5.17 20.34
N PRO A 24 -9.13 -6.36 19.98
CA PRO A 24 -10.46 -6.47 19.37
C PRO A 24 -11.50 -6.00 20.39
N GLY A 25 -12.35 -5.04 20.01
CA GLY A 25 -13.27 -4.31 20.90
C GLY A 25 -14.43 -5.13 21.51
N ARG A 26 -14.40 -6.47 21.50
CA ARG A 26 -15.61 -7.27 21.73
C ARG A 26 -15.96 -7.62 23.17
N ASN A 27 -15.22 -7.22 24.21
CA ASN A 27 -15.61 -7.54 25.60
C ASN A 27 -15.27 -6.44 26.62
N ARG A 28 -16.24 -5.57 26.94
CA ARG A 28 -16.13 -4.55 28.01
C ARG A 28 -15.80 -5.12 29.39
N GLN A 29 -16.17 -6.37 29.69
CA GLN A 29 -15.86 -7.03 30.98
C GLN A 29 -14.47 -7.67 31.04
N ALA A 30 -13.86 -8.01 29.90
CA ALA A 30 -12.46 -8.44 29.87
C ALA A 30 -11.51 -7.22 29.91
N GLN A 31 -11.96 -6.08 29.35
CA GLN A 31 -11.24 -4.81 29.39
C GLN A 31 -11.01 -4.29 30.82
N SER A 32 -11.98 -4.41 31.73
CA SER A 32 -11.82 -3.94 33.11
C SER A 32 -10.75 -4.70 33.91
N ASN A 33 -10.52 -5.98 33.60
CA ASN A 33 -9.51 -6.79 34.28
C ASN A 33 -8.11 -6.66 33.65
N MET A 34 -8.01 -6.23 32.39
CA MET A 34 -6.73 -6.02 31.69
C MET A 34 -6.25 -4.56 31.75
N MET A 35 -7.13 -3.61 32.09
CA MET A 35 -6.79 -2.20 32.35
C MET A 35 -5.81 -2.02 33.52
N GLN A 36 -5.58 -3.05 34.34
CA GLN A 36 -4.58 -3.06 35.41
C GLN A 36 -3.15 -3.41 34.95
N LEU A 37 -2.91 -3.77 33.68
CA LEU A 37 -1.63 -4.31 33.20
C LEU A 37 -0.82 -3.39 32.27
N SER A 38 -1.32 -2.20 31.92
CA SER A 38 -0.56 -1.24 31.11
C SER A 38 -0.89 0.20 31.49
N ASP A 39 0.08 0.94 32.03
CA ASP A 39 0.01 2.38 32.35
C ASP A 39 -0.15 3.30 31.11
N HIS A 40 -0.49 2.74 29.94
CA HIS A 40 -0.55 3.47 28.68
C HIS A 40 -1.98 3.83 28.30
N GLU A 41 -2.19 5.10 27.95
CA GLU A 41 -3.49 5.61 27.51
C GLU A 41 -3.87 5.02 26.13
N MET A 42 -5.10 4.52 26.01
CA MET A 42 -5.65 3.92 24.79
C MET A 42 -6.65 4.87 24.12
N VAL A 43 -6.73 4.81 22.79
CA VAL A 43 -7.66 5.58 21.95
C VAL A 43 -8.43 4.62 21.05
N GLU A 44 -9.73 4.88 20.89
CA GLU A 44 -10.59 4.16 19.95
C GLU A 44 -10.58 4.85 18.58
N ILE A 45 -10.48 4.04 17.53
CA ILE A 45 -10.50 4.47 16.14
C ILE A 45 -11.57 3.67 15.40
N THR A 46 -12.52 4.38 14.81
CA THR A 46 -13.56 3.77 13.98
C THR A 46 -13.16 3.83 12.50
N VAL A 47 -12.96 2.68 11.88
CA VAL A 47 -12.67 2.56 10.44
C VAL A 47 -13.94 2.15 9.70
N VAL A 48 -14.32 2.92 8.68
CA VAL A 48 -15.59 2.77 7.98
C VAL A 48 -15.36 2.46 6.50
N LYS A 49 -15.89 1.33 6.03
CA LYS A 49 -15.94 0.98 4.61
C LYS A 49 -17.35 0.59 4.21
N SER A 50 -17.92 1.29 3.22
CA SER A 50 -19.23 0.96 2.63
C SER A 50 -20.36 0.80 3.66
N GLY A 51 -20.34 1.59 4.73
CA GLY A 51 -21.34 1.55 5.81
C GLY A 51 -21.06 0.54 6.92
N TYR A 52 -20.00 -0.26 6.82
CA TYR A 52 -19.54 -1.14 7.90
C TYR A 52 -18.50 -0.42 8.75
N GLU A 53 -18.72 -0.38 10.05
CA GLU A 53 -17.82 0.24 11.03
C GLU A 53 -17.04 -0.84 11.77
N ASN A 54 -15.72 -0.65 11.87
CA ASN A 54 -14.80 -1.52 12.58
C ASN A 54 -14.04 -0.69 13.60
N GLU A 55 -14.11 -1.09 14.87
CA GLU A 55 -13.46 -0.39 15.97
C GLU A 55 -12.09 -1.00 16.26
N PHE A 56 -11.10 -0.14 16.44
CA PHE A 56 -9.73 -0.49 16.78
C PHE A 56 -9.31 0.28 18.03
N ILE A 57 -8.72 -0.42 18.99
CA ILE A 57 -8.17 0.20 20.20
C ILE A 57 -6.66 0.26 20.03
N VAL A 58 -6.07 1.46 20.08
CA VAL A 58 -4.65 1.69 19.84
C VAL A 58 -4.01 2.51 20.94
N HIS A 59 -2.69 2.43 21.07
CA HIS A 59 -1.94 3.23 22.03
C HIS A 59 -1.93 4.70 21.61
N LYS A 60 -2.37 5.60 22.48
CA LYS A 60 -2.37 7.05 22.20
C LYS A 60 -0.97 7.54 21.84
N GLU A 61 0.05 7.06 22.55
CA GLU A 61 1.45 7.42 22.31
C GLU A 61 1.94 7.00 20.91
N LEU A 62 1.37 5.94 20.32
CA LEU A 62 1.68 5.58 18.94
C LEU A 62 1.30 6.73 17.99
N LEU A 63 0.10 7.27 18.18
CA LEU A 63 -0.46 8.33 17.35
C LEU A 63 0.15 9.69 17.66
N THR A 64 0.50 9.98 18.91
CA THR A 64 0.90 11.32 19.35
C THR A 64 2.41 11.51 19.47
N ARG A 65 3.17 10.46 19.76
CA ARG A 65 4.62 10.53 20.03
C ARG A 65 5.46 9.79 18.98
N TYR A 66 5.13 8.53 18.68
CA TYR A 66 5.99 7.70 17.83
C TYR A 66 5.76 7.91 16.34
N GLN A 67 4.50 7.99 15.92
CA GLN A 67 4.09 8.09 14.51
C GLN A 67 3.23 9.34 14.24
N GLN A 68 3.46 10.40 15.02
CA GLN A 68 2.69 11.64 14.98
C GLN A 68 2.54 12.22 13.57
N LYS A 69 3.63 12.30 12.81
CA LYS A 69 3.61 12.87 11.46
C LYS A 69 2.81 12.03 10.47
N LEU A 70 2.81 10.70 10.63
CA LEU A 70 2.06 9.77 9.78
C LEU A 70 0.56 9.91 10.06
N PHE A 71 0.15 9.75 11.32
CA PHE A 71 -1.26 9.76 11.67
C PHE A 71 -1.90 11.15 11.62
N ALA A 72 -1.14 12.22 11.87
CA ALA A 72 -1.63 13.58 11.64
C ALA A 72 -1.98 13.82 10.16
N LYS A 73 -1.29 13.18 9.21
CA LYS A 73 -1.67 13.23 7.79
C LYS A 73 -2.85 12.33 7.44
N ILE A 74 -2.92 11.14 8.04
CA ILE A 74 -4.00 10.18 7.79
C ILE A 74 -5.35 10.75 8.27
N PHE A 75 -5.41 11.22 9.51
CA PHE A 75 -6.63 11.77 10.12
C PHE A 75 -6.85 13.24 9.77
N GLY A 76 -5.79 14.00 9.50
CA GLY A 76 -5.86 15.43 9.20
C GLY A 76 -5.83 16.30 10.47
N PRO A 77 -5.75 17.64 10.29
CA PRO A 77 -5.72 18.57 11.42
C PRO A 77 -7.10 18.68 12.09
N GLY A 78 -7.14 18.56 13.42
CA GLY A 78 -8.32 18.91 14.22
C GLY A 78 -9.26 17.75 14.56
N GLU A 79 -8.93 16.50 14.26
CA GLU A 79 -9.68 15.37 14.84
C GLU A 79 -9.43 15.29 16.36
N ASN A 80 -10.52 15.24 17.14
CA ASN A 80 -10.42 14.99 18.57
C ASN A 80 -9.89 13.58 18.78
N LEU A 81 -8.79 13.44 19.54
CA LEU A 81 -8.18 12.15 19.86
C LEU A 81 -9.13 11.22 20.64
N GLU A 82 -10.23 11.74 21.18
CA GLU A 82 -11.25 10.96 21.87
C GLU A 82 -12.14 10.13 20.91
N SER A 83 -12.24 10.51 19.63
CA SER A 83 -12.97 9.73 18.62
C SER A 83 -12.41 9.97 17.20
N LEU A 84 -11.47 9.13 16.77
CA LEU A 84 -10.90 9.21 15.42
C LEU A 84 -11.71 8.36 14.44
N ARG A 85 -11.98 8.88 13.24
CA ARG A 85 -12.77 8.17 12.24
C ARG A 85 -12.08 8.15 10.88
N LEU A 86 -11.79 6.97 10.35
CA LEU A 86 -11.14 6.79 9.05
C LEU A 86 -12.08 6.11 8.05
N VAL A 87 -12.34 6.75 6.91
CA VAL A 87 -13.11 6.13 5.83
C VAL A 87 -12.17 5.40 4.87
N GLU A 88 -11.80 4.17 5.20
CA GLU A 88 -10.92 3.28 4.40
C GLU A 88 -11.22 1.80 4.67
N ASP A 89 -10.62 0.89 3.92
CA ASP A 89 -10.69 -0.55 4.21
C ASP A 89 -9.98 -0.87 5.55
N PRO A 90 -10.61 -1.65 6.46
CA PRO A 90 -9.98 -2.12 7.70
C PRO A 90 -8.61 -2.77 7.49
N LYS A 91 -8.38 -3.49 6.38
CA LYS A 91 -7.09 -4.10 6.04
C LYS A 91 -5.99 -3.08 5.80
N VAL A 92 -6.32 -1.95 5.18
CA VAL A 92 -5.39 -0.83 4.98
C VAL A 92 -4.97 -0.25 6.32
N PHE A 93 -5.96 -0.06 7.21
CA PHE A 93 -5.67 0.44 8.55
C PHE A 93 -4.85 -0.53 9.40
N VAL A 94 -5.18 -1.82 9.35
CA VAL A 94 -4.38 -2.90 9.96
C VAL A 94 -2.94 -2.86 9.47
N GLY A 95 -2.72 -2.70 8.16
CA GLY A 95 -1.38 -2.62 7.60
C GLY A 95 -0.61 -1.38 8.06
N LEU A 96 -1.30 -0.23 8.19
CA LEU A 96 -0.72 0.98 8.77
C LEU A 96 -0.34 0.80 10.24
N LEU A 97 -1.16 0.11 11.03
CA LEU A 97 -0.83 -0.19 12.42
C LEU A 97 0.37 -1.13 12.52
N GLN A 98 0.45 -2.16 11.67
CA GLN A 98 1.62 -3.02 11.63
C GLN A 98 2.90 -2.23 11.34
N PHE A 99 2.87 -1.35 10.35
CA PHE A 99 3.98 -0.46 10.05
C PHE A 99 4.30 0.49 11.21
N ALA A 100 3.28 1.08 11.83
CA ALA A 100 3.44 2.01 12.93
C ALA A 100 4.12 1.37 14.14
N TYR A 101 3.73 0.14 14.48
CA TYR A 101 4.24 -0.61 15.63
C TYR A 101 5.58 -1.29 15.34
N ARG A 102 5.78 -1.87 14.16
CA ARG A 102 6.98 -2.64 13.83
C ARG A 102 8.05 -1.83 13.09
N GLY A 103 7.69 -0.70 12.51
CA GLY A 103 8.56 0.09 11.62
C GLY A 103 8.78 -0.54 10.24
N ARG A 104 7.94 -1.51 9.84
CA ARG A 104 7.99 -2.20 8.55
C ARG A 104 6.67 -2.88 8.19
N PHE A 105 6.47 -3.12 6.89
CA PHE A 105 5.35 -3.92 6.39
C PHE A 105 5.71 -5.40 6.33
N TRP A 106 4.67 -6.25 6.25
CA TRP A 106 4.84 -7.68 5.99
C TRP A 106 5.43 -7.91 4.59
N LEU A 107 6.01 -9.09 4.40
CA LEU A 107 6.33 -9.56 3.05
C LEU A 107 5.04 -10.04 2.41
N PRO A 108 4.64 -9.48 1.25
CA PRO A 108 3.48 -10.00 0.54
C PRO A 108 3.80 -11.39 -0.01
N GLU A 109 3.06 -12.40 0.45
CA GLU A 109 3.22 -13.79 -0.02
C GLU A 109 2.09 -14.18 -0.98
N THR A 110 0.95 -13.49 -0.90
CA THR A 110 -0.26 -13.78 -1.68
C THR A 110 -0.72 -12.59 -2.53
N VAL A 111 -1.64 -12.87 -3.47
CA VAL A 111 -2.29 -11.82 -4.28
C VAL A 111 -3.09 -10.84 -3.39
N GLY A 112 -3.71 -11.32 -2.31
CA GLY A 112 -4.43 -10.45 -1.39
C GLY A 112 -3.53 -9.48 -0.63
N ASP A 113 -2.28 -9.86 -0.39
CA ASP A 113 -1.29 -9.00 0.26
C ASP A 113 -0.87 -7.86 -0.64
N ILE A 114 -0.60 -8.14 -1.93
CA ILE A 114 -0.18 -7.09 -2.88
C ILE A 114 -1.32 -6.09 -3.16
N ASP A 115 -2.58 -6.54 -3.17
CA ASP A 115 -3.73 -5.64 -3.31
C ASP A 115 -3.81 -4.66 -2.14
N THR A 116 -3.57 -5.15 -0.91
CA THR A 116 -3.54 -4.30 0.29
C THR A 116 -2.39 -3.29 0.24
N LEU A 117 -1.20 -3.67 -0.28
CA LEU A 117 -0.09 -2.73 -0.47
C LEU A 117 -0.43 -1.63 -1.49
N TRP A 118 -1.14 -1.96 -2.57
CA TRP A 118 -1.64 -0.97 -3.52
C TRP A 118 -2.62 0.00 -2.86
N ASP A 119 -3.55 -0.50 -2.05
CA ASP A 119 -4.50 0.35 -1.34
C ASP A 119 -3.82 1.27 -0.33
N ILE A 120 -2.78 0.80 0.36
CA ILE A 120 -1.95 1.64 1.24
C ILE A 120 -1.19 2.70 0.42
N TYR A 121 -0.64 2.34 -0.74
CA TYR A 121 -0.02 3.33 -1.65
C TYR A 121 -1.04 4.40 -2.07
N LEU A 122 -2.25 4.00 -2.47
CA LEU A 122 -3.30 4.93 -2.90
C LEU A 122 -3.72 5.87 -1.77
N LEU A 123 -3.85 5.36 -0.55
CA LEU A 123 -4.08 6.20 0.63
C LEU A 123 -2.92 7.18 0.85
N ALA A 124 -1.68 6.72 0.75
CA ALA A 124 -0.49 7.55 0.90
C ALA A 124 -0.38 8.63 -0.18
N GLU A 125 -0.80 8.35 -1.41
CA GLU A 125 -0.88 9.32 -2.49
C GLU A 125 -1.99 10.35 -2.23
N LYS A 126 -3.20 9.89 -1.90
CA LYS A 126 -4.36 10.72 -1.54
C LYS A 126 -4.09 11.66 -0.37
N LYS A 127 -3.33 11.20 0.63
CA LYS A 127 -2.94 11.96 1.84
C LYS A 127 -1.58 12.65 1.73
N GLU A 128 -0.94 12.60 0.55
CA GLU A 128 0.33 13.26 0.26
C GLU A 128 1.42 12.91 1.30
N ILE A 129 1.68 11.61 1.47
CA ILE A 129 2.68 11.04 2.40
C ILE A 129 3.83 10.40 1.58
N PRO A 130 4.81 11.18 1.08
CA PRO A 130 5.84 10.69 0.16
C PRO A 130 6.64 9.50 0.69
N ASN A 131 7.06 9.54 1.96
CA ASN A 131 7.86 8.46 2.55
C ASN A 131 7.09 7.12 2.54
N LEU A 132 5.79 7.15 2.77
CA LEU A 132 4.97 5.94 2.72
C LEU A 132 4.78 5.46 1.27
N GLN A 133 4.62 6.37 0.31
CA GLN A 133 4.58 6.02 -1.12
C GLN A 133 5.89 5.32 -1.56
N ASP A 134 7.04 5.86 -1.15
CA ASP A 134 8.36 5.30 -1.49
C ASP A 134 8.55 3.90 -0.89
N VAL A 135 8.17 3.71 0.38
CA VAL A 135 8.18 2.39 1.05
C VAL A 135 7.26 1.40 0.33
N MET A 136 6.04 1.82 -0.03
CA MET A 136 5.11 0.97 -0.78
C MET A 136 5.65 0.60 -2.16
N MET A 137 6.20 1.54 -2.92
CA MET A 137 6.78 1.23 -4.23
C MET A 137 7.96 0.26 -4.15
N ASN A 138 8.81 0.37 -3.12
CA ASN A 138 9.87 -0.62 -2.88
C ASN A 138 9.29 -2.02 -2.63
N ARG A 139 8.23 -2.14 -1.81
CA ARG A 139 7.59 -3.43 -1.50
C ARG A 139 6.90 -4.04 -2.72
N ILE A 140 6.14 -3.22 -3.45
CA ILE A 140 5.40 -3.62 -4.65
C ILE A 140 6.35 -4.10 -5.75
N THR A 141 7.39 -3.32 -6.07
CA THR A 141 8.36 -3.67 -7.11
C THR A 141 9.12 -4.95 -6.74
N CYS A 142 9.54 -5.08 -5.47
CA CYS A 142 10.22 -6.27 -4.96
C CYS A 142 9.34 -7.53 -5.08
N PHE A 143 8.06 -7.45 -4.71
CA PHE A 143 7.12 -8.57 -4.84
C PHE A 143 7.02 -9.07 -6.28
N TYR A 144 6.74 -8.16 -7.23
CA TYR A 144 6.59 -8.55 -8.64
C TYR A 144 7.89 -9.09 -9.24
N PHE A 145 9.04 -8.61 -8.76
CA PHE A 145 10.33 -9.14 -9.16
C PHE A 145 10.60 -10.54 -8.61
N GLN A 146 10.42 -10.74 -7.30
CA GLN A 146 10.69 -12.01 -6.61
C GLN A 146 9.77 -13.13 -7.11
N THR A 147 8.48 -12.83 -7.28
CA THR A 147 7.48 -13.77 -7.80
C THR A 147 7.57 -13.94 -9.32
N LYS A 148 8.36 -13.12 -10.00
CA LYS A 148 8.47 -13.04 -11.47
C LYS A 148 7.13 -12.78 -12.17
N THR A 149 6.15 -12.23 -11.46
CA THR A 149 4.82 -11.92 -12.00
C THR A 149 4.70 -10.44 -12.39
N PHE A 150 3.69 -10.11 -13.18
CA PHE A 150 3.32 -8.73 -13.47
C PHE A 150 1.98 -8.38 -12.80
N PRO A 151 1.70 -7.09 -12.55
CA PRO A 151 0.37 -6.65 -12.17
C PRO A 151 -0.68 -7.14 -13.17
N THR A 152 -1.81 -7.61 -12.66
CA THR A 152 -2.95 -7.97 -13.52
C THR A 152 -3.60 -6.71 -14.09
N MET A 153 -4.38 -6.86 -15.16
CA MET A 153 -5.17 -5.75 -15.70
C MET A 153 -6.18 -5.19 -14.69
N GLU A 154 -6.61 -6.00 -13.70
CA GLU A 154 -7.49 -5.52 -12.63
C GLU A 154 -6.76 -4.59 -11.67
N VAL A 155 -5.54 -4.95 -11.27
CA VAL A 155 -4.68 -4.07 -10.46
C VAL A 155 -4.39 -2.76 -11.21
N ILE A 156 -4.06 -2.85 -12.51
CA ILE A 156 -3.83 -1.66 -13.33
C ILE A 156 -5.08 -0.78 -13.35
N ARG A 157 -6.25 -1.35 -13.63
CA ARG A 157 -7.53 -0.63 -13.64
C ARG A 157 -7.83 0.03 -12.30
N HIS A 158 -7.66 -0.72 -11.22
CA HIS A 158 -7.91 -0.25 -9.86
C HIS A 158 -7.04 0.94 -9.50
N VAL A 159 -5.73 0.86 -9.72
CA VAL A 159 -4.80 1.96 -9.41
C VAL A 159 -5.11 3.18 -10.28
N TYR A 160 -5.24 3.02 -11.59
CA TYR A 160 -5.55 4.13 -12.50
C TYR A 160 -6.83 4.86 -12.13
N LYS A 161 -7.87 4.13 -11.69
CA LYS A 161 -9.15 4.69 -11.24
C LYS A 161 -9.01 5.58 -9.99
N HIS A 162 -8.05 5.31 -9.11
CA HIS A 162 -7.92 5.98 -7.83
C HIS A 162 -6.72 6.95 -7.74
N THR A 163 -5.80 6.91 -8.70
CA THR A 163 -4.73 7.89 -8.85
C THR A 163 -5.20 9.14 -9.59
N LYS A 164 -4.67 10.32 -9.25
CA LYS A 164 -5.04 11.56 -9.94
C LYS A 164 -4.60 11.54 -11.41
N ARG A 165 -5.46 12.06 -12.29
CA ARG A 165 -5.08 12.37 -13.68
C ARG A 165 -4.30 13.67 -13.71
N GLU A 166 -3.24 13.68 -14.50
CA GLU A 166 -2.44 14.88 -14.70
C GLU A 166 -3.17 15.88 -15.59
N PHE A 167 -3.18 17.14 -15.14
CA PHE A 167 -3.38 18.31 -15.97
C PHE A 167 -2.27 19.32 -15.64
N GLY A 168 -1.48 19.73 -16.64
CA GLY A 168 -0.46 20.77 -16.49
C GLY A 168 0.81 20.33 -15.73
N THR A 169 1.24 21.13 -14.75
CA THR A 169 2.53 20.99 -14.03
C THR A 169 2.47 20.08 -12.79
N GLN A 170 1.37 19.34 -12.60
CA GLN A 170 1.24 18.44 -11.44
C GLN A 170 2.21 17.27 -11.50
N LYS A 171 2.77 16.94 -10.32
CA LYS A 171 3.68 15.82 -10.13
C LYS A 171 2.98 14.51 -10.44
N GLN A 172 3.59 13.73 -11.32
CA GLN A 172 3.04 12.49 -11.88
C GLN A 172 2.95 11.38 -10.83
N SER A 173 1.89 10.57 -10.89
CA SER A 173 1.78 9.39 -10.03
C SER A 173 2.85 8.37 -10.40
N VAL A 174 3.71 8.04 -9.43
CA VAL A 174 4.79 7.08 -9.62
C VAL A 174 4.25 5.67 -9.86
N ALA A 175 3.12 5.34 -9.23
CA ALA A 175 2.40 4.10 -9.49
C ALA A 175 1.95 3.98 -10.95
N ARG A 176 1.33 5.02 -11.52
CA ARG A 176 0.92 5.02 -12.93
C ARG A 176 2.11 4.80 -13.86
N ARG A 177 3.24 5.47 -13.59
CA ARG A 177 4.49 5.26 -14.33
C ARG A 177 4.96 3.81 -14.27
N PHE A 178 5.03 3.22 -13.08
CA PHE A 178 5.43 1.82 -12.91
C PHE A 178 4.49 0.87 -13.67
N LEU A 179 3.18 1.08 -13.54
CA LEU A 179 2.16 0.24 -14.17
C LEU A 179 2.12 0.39 -15.69
N ALA A 180 2.32 1.58 -16.24
CA ALA A 180 2.46 1.80 -17.68
C ALA A 180 3.66 1.03 -18.25
N ARG A 181 4.81 1.08 -17.56
CA ARG A 181 5.98 0.29 -17.96
C ARG A 181 5.72 -1.21 -17.88
N CYS A 182 5.04 -1.68 -16.82
CA CYS A 182 4.63 -3.07 -16.71
C CYS A 182 3.69 -3.47 -17.85
N TYR A 183 2.71 -2.63 -18.18
CA TYR A 183 1.78 -2.86 -19.28
C TYR A 183 2.48 -3.01 -20.62
N VAL A 184 3.50 -2.18 -20.89
CA VAL A 184 4.32 -2.32 -22.10
C VAL A 184 5.07 -3.66 -22.11
N CYS A 185 5.69 -4.06 -21.01
CA CYS A 185 6.34 -5.37 -20.90
C CYS A 185 5.36 -6.53 -21.07
N ILE A 186 4.17 -6.46 -20.48
CA ILE A 186 3.10 -7.46 -20.64
C ILE A 186 2.71 -7.57 -22.12
N SER A 187 2.48 -6.43 -22.77
CA SER A 187 2.07 -6.37 -24.18
C SER A 187 3.14 -6.96 -25.11
N PHE A 188 4.43 -6.64 -24.88
CA PHE A 188 5.53 -7.21 -25.65
C PHE A 188 5.72 -8.71 -25.37
N ASN A 189 5.70 -9.13 -24.11
CA ASN A 189 5.82 -10.54 -23.76
C ASN A 189 4.71 -11.36 -24.43
N PHE A 190 3.47 -10.85 -24.40
CA PHE A 190 2.36 -11.49 -25.10
C PHE A 190 2.61 -11.56 -26.61
N PHE A 191 3.03 -10.47 -27.23
CA PHE A 191 3.29 -10.41 -28.67
C PHE A 191 4.36 -11.41 -29.14
N TYR A 192 5.38 -11.66 -28.31
CA TYR A 192 6.44 -12.64 -28.59
C TYR A 192 6.16 -14.05 -28.04
N GLY A 193 4.91 -14.36 -27.69
CA GLY A 193 4.47 -15.70 -27.29
C GLY A 193 4.84 -16.11 -25.86
N GLY A 194 5.18 -15.14 -25.01
CA GLY A 194 5.40 -15.36 -23.58
C GLY A 194 4.11 -15.61 -22.82
N THR A 195 4.22 -16.32 -21.69
CA THR A 195 3.09 -16.56 -20.78
C THR A 195 2.68 -15.28 -20.06
N CYS A 196 1.40 -14.91 -20.15
CA CYS A 196 0.80 -13.83 -19.38
C CYS A 196 -0.36 -14.37 -18.54
N ALA A 197 -0.56 -13.81 -17.34
CA ALA A 197 -1.72 -14.14 -16.50
C ALA A 197 -3.04 -13.67 -17.14
N ASP A 198 -3.00 -12.62 -17.95
CA ASP A 198 -4.16 -12.06 -18.61
C ASP A 198 -4.25 -12.48 -20.08
N THR A 199 -5.49 -12.66 -20.55
CA THR A 199 -5.77 -12.93 -21.98
C THR A 199 -5.52 -11.68 -22.83
N TYR A 200 -5.20 -11.88 -24.11
CA TYR A 200 -5.09 -10.78 -25.09
C TYR A 200 -6.27 -9.81 -25.04
N LYS A 201 -7.50 -10.34 -24.98
CA LYS A 201 -8.72 -9.54 -24.93
C LYS A 201 -8.74 -8.61 -23.71
N ARG A 202 -8.27 -9.06 -22.55
CA ARG A 202 -8.18 -8.23 -21.34
C ARG A 202 -7.10 -7.16 -21.45
N ILE A 203 -5.96 -7.48 -22.08
CA ILE A 203 -4.89 -6.52 -22.32
C ILE A 203 -5.36 -5.41 -23.26
N GLU A 204 -6.00 -5.78 -24.38
CA GLU A 204 -6.52 -4.80 -25.34
C GLU A 204 -7.70 -3.99 -24.78
N ASP A 205 -8.59 -4.64 -24.01
CA ASP A 205 -9.65 -3.96 -23.26
C ASP A 205 -9.08 -2.91 -22.29
N ALA A 206 -8.02 -3.25 -21.55
CA ALA A 206 -7.35 -2.34 -20.64
C ALA A 206 -6.83 -1.10 -21.37
N ARG A 207 -6.20 -1.26 -22.55
CA ARG A 207 -5.72 -0.15 -23.38
C ARG A 207 -6.81 0.86 -23.73
N ILE A 208 -8.00 0.37 -24.01
CA ILE A 208 -9.14 1.15 -24.50
C ILE A 208 -9.91 1.78 -23.34
N ASN A 209 -10.14 1.00 -22.27
CA ASN A 209 -11.11 1.35 -21.22
C ASN A 209 -10.48 1.88 -19.93
N ILE A 210 -9.16 1.79 -19.75
CA ILE A 210 -8.47 2.40 -18.61
C ILE A 210 -8.02 3.81 -19.02
N GLU A 211 -8.72 4.81 -18.48
CA GLU A 211 -8.45 6.21 -18.77
C GLU A 211 -7.00 6.59 -18.43
N GLY A 212 -6.30 7.18 -19.41
CA GLY A 212 -4.92 7.65 -19.24
C GLY A 212 -3.83 6.58 -19.45
N LEU A 213 -4.16 5.28 -19.38
CA LEU A 213 -3.17 4.20 -19.56
C LEU A 213 -2.50 4.26 -20.94
N HIS A 214 -3.28 4.53 -21.99
CA HIS A 214 -2.74 4.65 -23.35
C HIS A 214 -1.71 5.79 -23.46
N LEU A 215 -1.99 6.96 -22.88
CA LEU A 215 -1.10 8.11 -22.92
C LEU A 215 0.20 7.84 -22.16
N ASP A 216 0.10 7.29 -20.95
CA ASP A 216 1.26 6.94 -20.12
C ASP A 216 2.12 5.86 -20.80
N THR A 217 1.47 4.91 -21.48
CA THR A 217 2.15 3.88 -22.28
C THR A 217 2.92 4.51 -23.44
N LEU A 218 2.32 5.46 -24.15
CA LEU A 218 3.02 6.20 -25.21
C LEU A 218 4.22 6.99 -24.65
N GLN A 219 4.09 7.59 -23.46
CA GLN A 219 5.21 8.25 -22.79
C GLN A 219 6.33 7.26 -22.46
N ALA A 220 6.01 6.08 -21.91
CA ALA A 220 6.99 5.05 -21.59
C ALA A 220 7.77 4.54 -22.83
N ILE A 221 7.11 4.49 -23.99
CA ILE A 221 7.71 4.03 -25.26
C ILE A 221 8.55 5.13 -25.92
N HIS A 222 7.98 6.33 -26.08
CA HIS A 222 8.52 7.37 -26.97
C HIS A 222 9.42 8.39 -26.29
N GLN A 223 9.35 8.56 -24.97
CA GLN A 223 10.22 9.51 -24.29
C GLN A 223 11.70 9.11 -24.46
N PRO A 224 12.63 10.08 -24.57
CA PRO A 224 14.06 9.80 -24.74
C PRO A 224 14.65 8.94 -23.62
N ALA A 225 15.73 8.20 -23.94
CA ALA A 225 16.53 7.49 -22.94
C ALA A 225 17.03 8.46 -21.87
N GLY A 226 17.04 7.99 -20.61
CA GLY A 226 17.39 8.84 -19.49
C GLY A 226 16.27 9.81 -19.06
N THR A 227 15.04 9.71 -19.57
CA THR A 227 13.88 10.34 -18.94
C THR A 227 13.32 9.50 -17.80
N GLN A 228 12.42 10.08 -17.00
CA GLN A 228 11.71 9.32 -15.98
C GLN A 228 10.74 8.30 -16.57
N TRP A 229 10.36 8.39 -17.85
CA TRP A 229 9.37 7.51 -18.48
C TRP A 229 9.98 6.34 -19.22
N LYS A 230 11.11 6.56 -19.92
CA LYS A 230 11.69 5.55 -20.82
C LYS A 230 11.82 4.19 -20.14
N MET A 231 11.35 3.15 -20.82
CA MET A 231 11.60 1.76 -20.45
C MET A 231 12.74 1.20 -21.31
N ASP A 232 13.91 1.00 -20.69
CA ASP A 232 15.05 0.31 -21.33
C ASP A 232 15.26 -1.10 -20.71
N LEU A 233 14.61 -1.41 -19.58
CA LEU A 233 14.83 -2.62 -18.76
C LEU A 233 13.51 -3.06 -18.08
N ASP A 234 13.48 -4.30 -17.57
CA ASP A 234 12.35 -4.83 -16.79
C ASP A 234 12.05 -3.91 -15.58
N PRO A 235 10.87 -3.27 -15.52
CA PRO A 235 10.55 -2.27 -14.51
C PRO A 235 10.51 -2.81 -13.08
N ARG A 236 10.49 -4.13 -12.91
CA ARG A 236 10.46 -4.81 -11.61
C ARG A 236 11.87 -5.07 -11.06
N ASP A 237 12.86 -5.27 -11.93
CA ASP A 237 14.20 -5.71 -11.52
C ASP A 237 15.00 -4.57 -10.90
N SER A 238 15.08 -4.56 -9.57
CA SER A 238 15.81 -3.55 -8.80
C SER A 238 17.33 -3.56 -9.01
N ARG A 239 17.87 -4.58 -9.69
CA ARG A 239 19.30 -4.61 -10.09
C ARG A 239 19.54 -3.86 -11.39
N ARG A 240 18.48 -3.64 -12.16
CA ARG A 240 18.48 -3.02 -13.49
C ARG A 240 17.85 -1.63 -13.46
N VAL A 241 16.86 -1.43 -12.60
CA VAL A 241 16.15 -0.16 -12.41
C VAL A 241 16.43 0.36 -11.01
N SER A 242 16.77 1.64 -10.90
CA SER A 242 17.01 2.27 -9.61
C SER A 242 15.70 2.36 -8.83
N GLN A 243 15.70 2.02 -7.54
CA GLN A 243 14.52 2.21 -6.67
C GLN A 243 14.06 3.67 -6.67
N CYS A 244 15.00 4.60 -6.78
CA CYS A 244 14.72 6.03 -6.89
C CYS A 244 13.89 6.39 -8.14
N ASP A 245 13.92 5.58 -9.20
CA ASP A 245 13.01 5.78 -10.35
C ASP A 245 11.54 5.54 -9.97
N TYR A 246 11.26 4.97 -8.79
CA TYR A 246 9.93 4.81 -8.23
C TYR A 246 9.78 5.50 -6.87
N HIS A 247 10.60 6.51 -6.58
CA HIS A 247 10.42 7.38 -5.44
C HIS A 247 9.91 8.76 -5.85
N GLN A 248 9.41 9.49 -4.87
CA GLN A 248 8.83 10.82 -5.03
C GLN A 248 9.89 11.93 -5.19
N HIS A 249 11.14 11.71 -4.80
CA HIS A 249 12.17 12.75 -4.88
C HIS A 249 12.66 12.97 -6.33
N ALA A 250 13.27 14.13 -6.61
CA ALA A 250 13.91 14.35 -7.90
C ALA A 250 15.17 13.48 -8.05
N ARG A 251 15.57 13.16 -9.28
CA ARG A 251 16.76 12.30 -9.53
C ARG A 251 18.05 12.80 -8.92
N ASN A 252 18.20 14.12 -8.81
CA ASN A 252 19.39 14.75 -8.26
C ASN A 252 19.29 15.01 -6.74
N GLU A 253 18.16 14.67 -6.13
CA GLU A 253 17.96 14.77 -4.69
C GLU A 253 18.41 13.47 -4.01
N LYS A 254 19.00 13.61 -2.83
CA LYS A 254 19.32 12.46 -1.99
C LYS A 254 18.03 11.79 -1.57
N CYS A 255 17.89 10.51 -1.91
CA CYS A 255 16.75 9.69 -1.51
C CYS A 255 16.55 9.81 0.01
N PRO A 256 15.34 10.17 0.48
CA PRO A 256 15.02 10.12 1.90
C PRO A 256 14.95 8.65 2.28
N LEU A 257 16.10 8.08 2.66
CA LEU A 257 16.23 6.68 3.05
C LEU A 257 15.32 6.41 4.26
N HIS A 258 14.10 5.97 4.00
CA HIS A 258 13.29 5.35 5.02
C HIS A 258 13.84 3.95 5.24
N ARG A 259 14.58 3.77 6.34
CA ARG A 259 15.07 2.45 6.75
C ARG A 259 13.97 1.78 7.54
N GLU A 260 13.30 0.84 6.89
CA GLU A 260 12.46 -0.12 7.60
C GLU A 260 13.32 -0.91 8.59
N THR A 261 12.71 -1.35 9.68
CA THR A 261 13.35 -2.27 10.62
C THR A 261 13.72 -3.58 9.90
N PRO A 262 14.85 -4.23 10.24
CA PRO A 262 15.21 -5.50 9.64
C PRO A 262 14.28 -6.63 10.12
N PHE A 263 14.16 -7.67 9.30
CA PHE A 263 13.52 -8.92 9.72
C PHE A 263 14.39 -9.64 10.76
N ASN A 264 13.78 -10.11 11.85
CA ASN A 264 14.40 -10.94 12.87
C ASN A 264 13.81 -12.35 12.74
N ASN A 265 14.62 -13.30 12.27
CA ASN A 265 14.19 -14.61 11.76
C ASN A 265 13.37 -15.49 12.74
N GLU A 266 13.37 -15.16 14.03
CA GLU A 266 12.67 -15.91 15.09
C GLU A 266 11.29 -15.35 15.45
N ALA A 267 11.00 -14.09 15.10
CA ALA A 267 9.76 -13.38 15.49
C ALA A 267 9.02 -12.81 14.26
N ASP A 268 9.21 -13.45 13.09
CA ASP A 268 8.70 -13.00 11.79
C ASP A 268 8.16 -14.14 10.93
N ARG A 269 7.94 -15.33 11.52
CA ARG A 269 7.45 -16.53 10.82
C ARG A 269 6.01 -16.84 11.19
#